data_AF-A0A8T2CJX8-F1
#
_entry.id   AF-A0A8T2CJX8-F1
#
_cell.length_a   1.000
_cell.length_b   1.000
_cell.length_c   1.000
_cell.angle_alpha   90.00
_cell.angle_beta   90.00
_cell.angle_gamma   90.00
#
_symmetry.space_group_name_H-M   'P 1'
#
loop_
_entity.id
_entity.type
_entity.pdbx_description
1 polymer ?
#
loop_
_entity_poly.entity_id
_entity_poly.type
_entity_poly.pdbx_seq_one_letter_code
_entity_poly.pdbx_strand_id
1 'polypeptide(L)'
;MNFRRVMASGVHLWKRACTTAAAQPPAGIETSITAPTAAAGVKVDDALEMAKVAYAKHQKRMMFEELLNMDKSGVKETIDQYKSEEHRYVSITKSDLHQWAKRLDKQGKYEHALAIFEWMDGKKMSFTSNHFADYMALIAETKGMAAAQRYFKKVDPNFNRMDSNCKNWPAFQKLLRFQHESLEKKGLMYLN
;
A
#
# COMPACT_ATOMS: atom_id res chain seq x y z
N MET A 1 -0.42 32.32 39.56
CA MET A 1 -0.55 33.39 38.54
C MET A 1 -0.21 32.75 37.19
N ASN A 2 -1.21 32.33 36.41
CA ASN A 2 -1.82 33.07 35.27
C ASN A 2 -0.84 33.14 34.08
N PHE A 3 -1.12 32.83 32.81
CA PHE A 3 -2.24 32.30 31.99
C PHE A 3 -1.62 32.11 30.57
N ARG A 4 -2.26 31.31 29.68
CA ARG A 4 -2.22 31.30 28.18
C ARG A 4 -1.89 29.89 27.64
N ARG A 5 -2.55 29.33 26.63
CA ARG A 5 -3.64 29.78 25.74
C ARG A 5 -4.24 28.51 25.11
N VAL A 6 -5.56 28.35 25.17
CA VAL A 6 -6.32 27.40 24.36
C VAL A 6 -6.57 28.06 23.00
N MET A 7 -6.38 27.33 21.90
CA MET A 7 -7.00 27.66 20.61
C MET A 7 -7.64 26.40 20.05
N ALA A 8 -8.98 26.41 20.09
CA ALA A 8 -9.84 25.59 19.26
C ALA A 8 -10.07 26.29 17.92
N SER A 9 -10.06 25.52 16.84
CA SER A 9 -10.63 25.86 15.54
C SER A 9 -11.21 24.52 15.03
N GLY A 10 -12.53 24.32 14.91
CA GLY A 10 -13.38 24.90 13.86
C GLY A 10 -12.88 24.37 12.52
N VAL A 11 -13.60 23.58 11.71
CA VAL A 11 -14.89 23.79 11.02
C VAL A 11 -15.26 22.38 10.42
N HIS A 12 -16.48 21.85 10.35
CA HIS A 12 -17.59 22.26 9.50
C HIS A 12 -18.90 21.54 9.91
N LEU A 13 -19.89 22.35 10.29
CA LEU A 13 -21.25 21.96 10.62
C LEU A 13 -22.08 21.96 9.31
N TRP A 14 -22.37 20.80 8.74
CA TRP A 14 -23.28 20.69 7.60
C TRP A 14 -24.73 20.76 8.09
N LYS A 15 -25.35 21.95 7.96
CA LYS A 15 -26.78 22.14 8.19
C LYS A 15 -27.58 21.65 6.98
N ARG A 16 -28.47 20.69 7.23
CA ARG A 16 -29.58 20.34 6.33
C ARG A 16 -30.65 21.42 6.44
N ALA A 17 -31.16 21.88 5.30
CA ALA A 17 -32.45 22.55 5.23
C ALA A 17 -33.23 21.95 4.05
N CYS A 18 -34.27 21.18 4.36
CA CYS A 18 -35.31 20.81 3.41
C CYS A 18 -36.45 21.81 3.62
N THR A 19 -36.78 22.60 2.59
CA THR A 19 -37.97 23.47 2.61
C THR A 19 -38.97 22.91 1.60
N THR A 20 -40.09 22.45 2.14
CA THR A 20 -41.32 22.08 1.44
C THR A 20 -42.15 23.32 1.14
N ALA A 21 -42.66 23.46 -0.08
CA ALA A 21 -43.84 24.25 -0.39
C ALA A 21 -44.53 23.66 -1.64
N ALA A 22 -45.85 23.52 -1.56
CA ALA A 22 -46.72 22.89 -2.56
C ALA A 22 -47.56 23.93 -3.35
N ALA A 23 -48.21 23.45 -4.43
CA ALA A 23 -49.30 24.05 -5.25
C ALA A 23 -48.90 25.04 -6.37
N GLN A 24 -49.52 25.12 -7.56
CA GLN A 24 -50.28 24.23 -8.49
C GLN A 24 -50.41 25.03 -9.84
N PRO A 25 -51.10 24.56 -10.91
CA PRO A 25 -50.60 24.49 -12.30
C PRO A 25 -50.98 25.68 -13.24
N PRO A 26 -50.63 25.59 -14.54
CA PRO A 26 -51.69 25.75 -15.52
C PRO A 26 -51.69 24.72 -16.66
N ALA A 27 -52.84 24.73 -17.33
CA ALA A 27 -53.37 23.80 -18.31
C ALA A 27 -52.60 23.67 -19.63
N GLY A 28 -52.72 22.47 -20.21
CA GLY A 28 -52.97 22.28 -21.63
C GLY A 28 -51.75 22.23 -22.56
N ILE A 29 -51.40 21.04 -23.01
CA ILE A 29 -51.49 20.62 -24.42
C ILE A 29 -51.00 19.16 -24.50
N GLU A 30 -51.84 18.31 -25.07
CA GLU A 30 -51.62 16.90 -25.34
C GLU A 30 -50.50 16.73 -26.37
N THR A 31 -49.51 15.86 -26.12
CA THR A 31 -48.81 15.18 -27.22
C THR A 31 -48.13 13.88 -26.76
N SER A 32 -48.57 12.78 -27.38
CA SER A 32 -47.92 11.49 -27.61
C SER A 32 -47.04 10.86 -26.53
N ILE A 33 -47.59 9.80 -25.99
CA ILE A 33 -46.90 8.68 -25.35
C ILE A 33 -45.85 8.12 -26.31
N THR A 34 -44.57 8.27 -25.98
CA THR A 34 -43.54 7.31 -26.37
C THR A 34 -42.64 7.08 -25.16
N ALA A 35 -42.72 5.88 -24.63
CA ALA A 35 -41.93 5.44 -23.49
C ALA A 35 -40.43 5.53 -23.81
N PRO A 36 -39.58 6.07 -22.92
CA PRO A 36 -38.17 5.73 -22.95
C PRO A 36 -38.03 4.30 -22.43
N THR A 37 -37.76 3.41 -23.38
CA THR A 37 -37.23 2.06 -23.17
C THR A 37 -36.21 2.06 -22.04
N ALA A 38 -36.44 1.17 -21.07
CA ALA A 38 -35.61 0.93 -19.91
C ALA A 38 -34.12 0.79 -20.26
N ALA A 39 -33.35 1.85 -20.05
CA ALA A 39 -31.91 1.80 -20.03
C ALA A 39 -31.46 1.43 -18.61
N ALA A 40 -31.04 0.17 -18.48
CA ALA A 40 -30.11 -0.34 -17.48
C ALA A 40 -30.40 0.03 -16.02
N GLY A 41 -31.24 -0.78 -15.37
CA GLY A 41 -31.21 -0.91 -13.92
C GLY A 41 -29.86 -1.46 -13.47
N VAL A 42 -28.88 -0.59 -13.23
CA VAL A 42 -27.78 -0.91 -12.32
C VAL A 42 -28.47 -1.14 -10.98
N LYS A 43 -28.45 -2.39 -10.50
CA LYS A 43 -29.04 -2.73 -9.20
C LYS A 43 -28.36 -1.84 -8.17
N VAL A 44 -29.14 -1.17 -7.33
CA VAL A 44 -28.64 -0.19 -6.33
C VAL A 44 -27.53 -0.79 -5.46
N ASP A 45 -27.57 -2.11 -5.25
CA ASP A 45 -26.55 -2.88 -4.54
C ASP A 45 -25.18 -2.88 -5.25
N ASP A 46 -25.16 -2.98 -6.59
CA ASP A 46 -23.93 -2.95 -7.38
C ASP A 46 -23.27 -1.56 -7.32
N ALA A 47 -24.08 -0.50 -7.36
CA ALA A 47 -23.60 0.87 -7.25
C ALA A 47 -23.01 1.16 -5.85
N LEU A 48 -23.65 0.65 -4.80
CA LEU A 48 -23.17 0.78 -3.43
C LEU A 48 -21.84 0.04 -3.22
N GLU A 49 -21.71 -1.19 -3.73
CA GLU A 49 -20.46 -1.94 -3.63
C GLU A 49 -19.32 -1.28 -4.41
N MET A 50 -19.59 -0.79 -5.63
CA MET A 50 -18.60 -0.03 -6.40
C MET A 50 -18.14 1.24 -5.67
N ALA A 51 -19.06 1.95 -4.99
CA ALA A 51 -18.71 3.12 -4.19
C ALA A 51 -17.81 2.76 -3.00
N LYS A 52 -18.07 1.65 -2.30
CA LYS A 52 -17.21 1.15 -1.21
C LYS A 52 -15.81 0.78 -1.70
N VAL A 53 -15.72 0.08 -2.83
CA VAL A 53 -14.43 -0.29 -3.45
C VAL A 53 -13.65 0.96 -3.85
N ALA A 54 -14.30 1.94 -4.47
CA ALA A 54 -13.68 3.21 -4.84
C ALA A 54 -13.18 3.99 -3.62
N TYR A 55 -13.98 4.04 -2.54
CA TYR A 55 -13.59 4.66 -1.27
C TYR A 55 -12.38 3.96 -0.67
N ALA A 56 -12.39 2.63 -0.55
CA ALA A 56 -11.28 1.86 -0.01
C ALA A 56 -9.99 2.06 -0.82
N LYS A 57 -10.10 2.07 -2.16
CA LYS A 57 -8.97 2.36 -3.06
C LYS A 57 -8.42 3.77 -2.85
N HIS A 58 -9.30 4.76 -2.69
CA HIS A 58 -8.88 6.13 -2.41
C HIS A 58 -8.14 6.25 -1.08
N GLN A 59 -8.66 5.62 -0.02
CA GLN A 59 -8.05 5.63 1.31
C GLN A 59 -6.68 4.95 1.30
N LYS A 60 -6.55 3.77 0.68
CA LYS A 60 -5.24 3.09 0.51
C LYS A 60 -4.23 3.96 -0.23
N ARG A 61 -4.67 4.75 -1.21
CA ARG A 61 -3.81 5.72 -1.88
C ARG A 61 -3.35 6.82 -0.91
N MET A 62 -4.26 7.40 -0.13
CA MET A 62 -3.89 8.44 0.86
C MET A 62 -2.89 7.92 1.90
N MET A 63 -3.12 6.71 2.43
CA MET A 63 -2.21 6.03 3.35
C MET A 63 -0.83 5.81 2.71
N PHE A 64 -0.77 5.39 1.44
CA PHE A 64 0.50 5.27 0.73
C PHE A 64 1.21 6.62 0.55
N GLU A 65 0.50 7.68 0.22
CA GLU A 65 1.11 9.02 0.07
C GLU A 65 1.67 9.54 1.40
N GLU A 66 1.03 9.25 2.52
CA GLU A 66 1.56 9.57 3.84
C GLU A 66 2.88 8.81 4.11
N LEU A 67 2.92 7.50 3.84
CA LEU A 67 4.14 6.70 3.95
C LEU A 67 5.27 7.20 3.03
N LEU A 68 4.93 7.74 1.86
CA LEU A 68 5.89 8.25 0.89
C LEU A 68 6.57 9.56 1.37
N ASN A 69 5.81 10.41 2.05
CA ASN A 69 6.24 11.77 2.41
C ASN A 69 6.79 11.90 3.84
N MET A 70 6.66 10.87 4.67
CA MET A 70 7.15 10.89 6.05
C MET A 70 8.63 10.51 6.20
N ASP A 71 9.15 10.69 7.40
CA ASP A 71 10.46 10.15 7.77
C ASP A 71 10.42 8.63 7.93
N LYS A 72 11.52 7.95 7.59
CA LYS A 72 11.63 6.49 7.65
C LYS A 72 11.37 5.92 9.05
N SER A 73 11.69 6.67 10.11
CA SER A 73 11.49 6.24 11.49
C SER A 73 10.01 6.08 11.85
N GLY A 74 9.12 6.86 11.23
CA GLY A 74 7.68 6.82 11.45
C GLY A 74 6.93 5.72 10.68
N VAL A 75 7.56 5.10 9.67
CA VAL A 75 6.87 4.15 8.77
C VAL A 75 6.25 2.98 9.53
N LYS A 76 6.99 2.39 10.47
CA LYS A 76 6.51 1.20 11.22
C LYS A 76 5.33 1.53 12.13
N GLU A 77 5.43 2.63 12.87
CA GLU A 77 4.39 3.10 13.77
C GLU A 77 3.11 3.46 12.99
N THR A 78 3.26 4.11 11.85
CA THR A 78 2.14 4.46 10.97
C THR A 78 1.44 3.22 10.42
N ILE A 79 2.19 2.18 10.03
CA ILE A 79 1.59 0.92 9.59
C ILE A 79 0.85 0.22 10.74
N ASP A 80 1.39 0.27 11.97
CA ASP A 80 0.70 -0.25 13.16
C ASP A 80 -0.62 0.49 13.40
N GLN A 81 -0.62 1.83 13.29
CA GLN A 81 -1.84 2.64 13.40
C GLN A 81 -2.87 2.24 12.34
N TYR A 82 -2.45 2.10 11.07
CA TYR A 82 -3.37 1.70 10.02
C TYR A 82 -3.94 0.29 10.16
N LYS A 83 -3.20 -0.59 10.85
CA LYS A 83 -3.62 -1.96 11.15
C LYS A 83 -4.42 -2.08 12.45
N SER A 84 -4.46 -1.03 13.25
CA SER A 84 -5.27 -0.97 14.46
C SER A 84 -6.76 -0.84 14.14
N GLU A 85 -7.62 -1.24 15.08
CA GLU A 85 -9.08 -1.33 14.94
C GLU A 85 -9.79 0.01 14.70
N GLU A 86 -9.06 1.13 14.79
CA GLU A 86 -9.56 2.48 14.55
C GLU A 86 -9.84 2.74 13.05
N HIS A 87 -9.16 2.06 12.13
CA HIS A 87 -9.33 2.22 10.68
C HIS A 87 -10.39 1.26 10.12
N ARG A 88 -11.60 1.38 10.68
CA ARG A 88 -12.69 0.39 10.60
C ARG A 88 -13.29 0.14 9.20
N TYR A 89 -12.93 0.94 8.19
CA TYR A 89 -13.53 0.88 6.85
C TYR A 89 -12.60 0.37 5.75
N VAL A 90 -11.30 0.23 6.00
CA VAL A 90 -10.33 -0.15 4.97
C VAL A 90 -9.32 -1.15 5.53
N SER A 91 -9.42 -2.40 5.09
CA SER A 91 -8.45 -3.43 5.45
C SER A 91 -7.20 -3.33 4.59
N ILE A 92 -6.05 -3.09 5.24
CA ILE A 92 -4.74 -3.23 4.61
C ILE A 92 -4.36 -4.70 4.60
N THR A 93 -4.06 -5.25 3.43
CA THR A 93 -3.63 -6.64 3.26
C THR A 93 -2.11 -6.74 3.20
N LYS A 94 -1.59 -7.97 3.35
CA LYS A 94 -0.18 -8.28 3.08
C LYS A 94 0.23 -7.90 1.65
N SER A 95 -0.68 -8.05 0.69
CA SER A 95 -0.43 -7.70 -0.72
C SER A 95 -0.30 -6.19 -0.89
N ASP A 96 -1.13 -5.39 -0.21
CA ASP A 96 -1.06 -3.93 -0.24
C ASP A 96 0.31 -3.46 0.28
N LEU A 97 0.75 -3.96 1.43
CA LEU A 97 2.06 -3.62 2.02
C LEU A 97 3.22 -3.98 1.09
N HIS A 98 3.20 -5.17 0.51
CA HIS A 98 4.21 -5.58 -0.46
C HIS A 98 4.22 -4.67 -1.70
N GLN A 99 3.04 -4.34 -2.24
CA GLN A 99 2.92 -3.44 -3.39
C GLN A 99 3.41 -2.02 -3.06
N TRP A 100 3.15 -1.53 -1.86
CA TRP A 100 3.66 -0.24 -1.38
C TRP A 100 5.18 -0.25 -1.24
N ALA A 101 5.75 -1.27 -0.60
CA ALA A 101 7.20 -1.42 -0.49
C ALA A 101 7.86 -1.46 -1.88
N LYS A 102 7.30 -2.22 -2.82
CA LYS A 102 7.79 -2.27 -4.21
C LYS A 102 7.67 -0.93 -4.95
N ARG A 103 6.64 -0.13 -4.67
CA ARG A 103 6.49 1.21 -5.26
C ARG A 103 7.50 2.21 -4.66
N LEU A 104 7.82 2.08 -3.37
CA LEU A 104 8.83 2.90 -2.69
C LEU A 104 10.24 2.56 -3.20
N ASP A 105 10.53 1.27 -3.36
CA ASP A 105 11.77 0.76 -3.95
C ASP A 105 12.01 1.35 -5.35
N LYS A 106 10.99 1.30 -6.23
CA LYS A 106 11.05 1.93 -7.56
C LYS A 106 11.25 3.45 -7.55
N GLN A 107 10.91 4.12 -6.45
CA GLN A 107 11.11 5.56 -6.27
C GLN A 107 12.42 5.90 -5.56
N GLY A 108 13.30 4.92 -5.33
CA GLY A 108 14.57 5.09 -4.63
C GLY A 108 14.42 5.28 -3.11
N LYS A 109 13.22 5.10 -2.55
CA LYS A 109 12.94 5.19 -1.11
C LYS A 109 13.22 3.84 -0.44
N TYR A 110 14.45 3.34 -0.59
CA TYR A 110 14.84 1.99 -0.16
C TYR A 110 14.67 1.79 1.35
N GLU A 111 14.98 2.80 2.16
CA GLU A 111 14.85 2.73 3.62
C GLU A 111 13.38 2.62 4.06
N HIS A 112 12.48 3.37 3.42
CA HIS A 112 11.04 3.25 3.65
C HIS A 112 10.53 1.86 3.25
N ALA A 113 10.89 1.40 2.05
CA ALA A 113 10.52 0.08 1.56
C ALA A 113 11.00 -1.04 2.51
N LEU A 114 12.24 -0.94 3.00
CA LEU A 114 12.81 -1.86 3.98
C LEU A 114 12.04 -1.84 5.29
N ALA A 115 11.69 -0.65 5.80
CA ALA A 115 10.94 -0.50 7.04
C ALA A 115 9.58 -1.23 6.99
N ILE A 116 8.90 -1.21 5.84
CA ILE A 116 7.66 -1.98 5.62
C ILE A 116 7.93 -3.48 5.77
N PHE A 117 8.94 -4.01 5.08
CA PHE A 117 9.25 -5.45 5.16
C PHE A 117 9.70 -5.89 6.54
N GLU A 118 10.51 -5.08 7.24
CA GLU A 118 10.91 -5.36 8.62
C GLU A 118 9.73 -5.36 9.58
N TRP A 119 8.76 -4.46 9.37
CA TRP A 119 7.51 -4.48 10.13
C TRP A 119 6.72 -5.77 9.86
N MET A 120 6.57 -6.17 8.59
CA MET A 120 5.90 -7.41 8.22
C MET A 120 6.57 -8.65 8.83
N ASP A 121 7.92 -8.68 8.83
CA ASP A 121 8.70 -9.76 9.45
C ASP A 121 8.57 -9.76 10.97
N GLY A 122 8.60 -8.59 11.61
CA GLY A 122 8.37 -8.44 13.06
C GLY A 122 6.99 -8.93 13.50
N LYS A 123 5.98 -8.79 12.64
CA LYS A 123 4.64 -9.37 12.83
C LYS A 123 4.53 -10.84 12.40
N LYS A 124 5.65 -11.49 12.07
CA LYS A 124 5.75 -12.89 11.62
C LYS A 124 4.85 -13.21 10.41
N MET A 125 4.62 -12.23 9.53
CA MET A 125 3.87 -12.48 8.31
C MET A 125 4.68 -13.40 7.41
N SER A 126 4.08 -14.48 6.91
CA SER A 126 4.74 -15.32 5.92
C SER A 126 5.08 -14.50 4.67
N PHE A 127 6.17 -14.80 3.98
CA PHE A 127 6.45 -14.23 2.66
C PHE A 127 6.26 -15.29 1.57
N THR A 128 5.74 -14.87 0.41
CA THR A 128 5.86 -15.67 -0.80
C THR A 128 7.32 -15.62 -1.27
N SER A 129 7.75 -16.56 -2.10
CA SER A 129 9.11 -16.59 -2.66
C SER A 129 9.53 -15.26 -3.30
N ASN A 130 8.61 -14.62 -4.04
CA ASN A 130 8.85 -13.33 -4.68
C ASN A 130 8.93 -12.18 -3.67
N HIS A 131 8.05 -12.16 -2.65
CA HIS A 131 8.12 -11.12 -1.62
C HIS A 131 9.42 -11.23 -0.82
N PHE A 132 9.86 -12.45 -0.54
CA PHE A 132 11.13 -12.72 0.14
C PHE A 132 12.32 -12.27 -0.73
N ALA A 133 12.28 -12.52 -2.04
CA ALA A 133 13.32 -12.04 -2.97
C ALA A 133 13.43 -10.52 -2.99
N ASP A 134 12.29 -9.82 -3.05
CA ASP A 134 12.26 -8.35 -3.00
C ASP A 134 12.80 -7.83 -1.66
N TYR A 135 12.47 -8.49 -0.53
CA TYR A 135 13.02 -8.13 0.76
C TYR A 135 14.55 -8.32 0.83
N MET A 136 15.07 -9.44 0.31
CA MET A 136 16.53 -9.71 0.31
C MET A 136 17.31 -8.69 -0.52
N ALA A 137 16.75 -8.28 -1.67
CA ALA A 137 17.34 -7.22 -2.48
C ALA A 137 17.39 -5.89 -1.71
N LEU A 138 16.31 -5.52 -1.01
CA LEU A 138 16.29 -4.31 -0.18
C LEU A 138 17.30 -4.36 0.97
N ILE A 139 17.46 -5.51 1.64
CA ILE A 139 18.51 -5.65 2.67
C ILE A 139 19.89 -5.49 2.04
N ALA A 140 20.13 -6.08 0.86
CA ALA A 140 21.41 -5.99 0.18
C ALA A 140 21.74 -4.53 -0.22
N GLU A 141 20.75 -3.79 -0.71
CA GLU A 141 20.88 -2.37 -1.09
C GLU A 141 21.11 -1.46 0.13
N THR A 142 20.36 -1.67 1.21
CA THR A 142 20.36 -0.74 2.37
C THR A 142 21.38 -1.09 3.46
N LYS A 143 21.61 -2.38 3.70
CA LYS A 143 22.46 -2.90 4.79
C LYS A 143 23.68 -3.67 4.26
N GLY A 144 23.79 -3.82 2.95
CA GLY A 144 24.88 -4.53 2.30
C GLY A 144 24.63 -6.03 2.13
N MET A 145 25.34 -6.60 1.16
CA MET A 145 25.22 -8.00 0.75
C MET A 145 25.43 -8.99 1.91
N ALA A 146 26.40 -8.72 2.79
CA ALA A 146 26.67 -9.59 3.92
C ALA A 146 25.48 -9.68 4.90
N ALA A 147 24.74 -8.59 5.08
CA ALA A 147 23.52 -8.61 5.91
C ALA A 147 22.42 -9.45 5.27
N ALA A 148 22.23 -9.31 3.95
CA ALA A 148 21.24 -10.08 3.20
C ALA A 148 21.54 -11.58 3.22
N GLN A 149 22.79 -11.99 3.01
CA GLN A 149 23.20 -13.40 3.09
C GLN A 149 23.02 -13.99 4.49
N ARG A 150 23.39 -13.24 5.54
CA ARG A 150 23.15 -13.68 6.94
C ARG A 150 21.68 -13.89 7.21
N TYR A 151 20.82 -12.98 6.74
CA TYR A 151 19.38 -13.10 6.90
C TYR A 151 18.81 -14.30 6.11
N PHE A 152 19.23 -14.46 4.85
CA PHE A 152 18.82 -15.57 4.01
C PHE A 152 19.13 -16.92 4.68
N LYS A 153 20.36 -17.11 5.18
CA LYS A 153 20.78 -18.33 5.88
C LYS A 153 20.00 -18.58 7.18
N LYS A 154 19.56 -17.52 7.86
CA LYS A 154 18.69 -17.63 9.05
C LYS A 154 17.31 -18.17 8.67
N VAL A 155 16.75 -17.72 7.55
CA VAL A 155 15.40 -18.12 7.09
C VAL A 155 15.41 -19.49 6.42
N ASP A 156 16.46 -19.81 5.67
CA ASP A 156 16.59 -21.05 4.92
C ASP A 156 17.99 -21.67 5.11
N PRO A 157 18.27 -22.27 6.28
CA PRO A 157 19.59 -22.78 6.61
C PRO A 157 20.01 -23.99 5.77
N ASN A 158 19.03 -24.71 5.20
CA ASN A 158 19.24 -25.91 4.39
C ASN A 158 19.03 -25.65 2.90
N PHE A 159 19.10 -24.38 2.47
CA PHE A 159 18.92 -24.00 1.08
C PHE A 159 19.88 -24.78 0.16
N ASN A 160 19.31 -25.52 -0.78
CA ASN A 160 20.08 -26.25 -1.77
C ASN A 160 20.28 -25.40 -3.02
N ARG A 161 21.51 -24.89 -3.21
CA ARG A 161 21.88 -24.10 -4.39
C ARG A 161 21.76 -24.89 -5.71
N MET A 162 21.74 -26.21 -5.67
CA MET A 162 21.65 -27.05 -6.87
C MET A 162 20.20 -27.36 -7.27
N ASP A 163 19.24 -27.06 -6.40
CA ASP A 163 17.81 -27.28 -6.66
C ASP A 163 17.13 -25.97 -7.05
N SER A 164 16.95 -25.75 -8.35
CA SER A 164 16.27 -24.56 -8.87
C SER A 164 14.78 -24.50 -8.54
N ASN A 165 14.19 -25.59 -8.06
CA ASN A 165 12.77 -25.65 -7.66
C ASN A 165 12.57 -25.29 -6.18
N CYS A 166 13.64 -25.08 -5.41
CA CYS A 166 13.50 -24.76 -4.00
C CYS A 166 12.79 -23.41 -3.81
N LYS A 167 12.01 -23.32 -2.73
CA LYS A 167 11.10 -22.19 -2.46
C LYS A 167 11.79 -20.82 -2.57
N ASN A 168 13.01 -20.69 -2.07
CA ASN A 168 13.71 -19.41 -1.99
C ASN A 168 14.73 -19.18 -3.12
N TRP A 169 14.70 -20.01 -4.17
CA TRP A 169 15.51 -19.83 -5.37
C TRP A 169 15.41 -18.42 -5.97
N PRO A 170 14.22 -17.78 -6.08
CA PRO A 170 14.11 -16.42 -6.61
C PRO A 170 14.92 -15.39 -5.80
N ALA A 171 14.96 -15.55 -4.48
CA ALA A 171 15.72 -14.67 -3.59
C ALA A 171 17.22 -14.86 -3.77
N PHE A 172 17.67 -16.11 -3.86
CA PHE A 172 19.08 -16.43 -4.15
C PHE A 172 19.53 -15.88 -5.51
N GLN A 173 18.73 -16.07 -6.57
CA GLN A 173 19.02 -15.54 -7.90
C GLN A 173 19.13 -14.00 -7.90
N LYS A 174 18.24 -13.32 -7.16
CA LYS A 174 18.24 -11.85 -7.07
C LYS A 174 19.50 -11.35 -6.33
N LEU A 175 19.94 -12.04 -5.30
CA LEU A 175 21.19 -11.76 -4.60
C LEU A 175 22.42 -11.95 -5.49
N LEU A 176 22.47 -13.02 -6.31
CA LEU A 176 23.57 -13.22 -7.27
C LEU A 176 23.64 -12.08 -8.29
N ARG A 177 22.49 -11.67 -8.83
CA ARG A 177 22.41 -10.54 -9.75
C ARG A 177 22.90 -9.25 -9.09
N PHE A 178 22.46 -8.99 -7.87
CA PHE A 178 22.90 -7.82 -7.11
C PHE A 178 24.42 -7.79 -6.89
N GLN A 179 25.00 -8.94 -6.56
CA GLN A 179 26.44 -9.07 -6.39
C GLN A 179 27.19 -8.79 -7.69
N HIS A 180 26.71 -9.33 -8.81
CA HIS A 180 27.24 -9.07 -10.15
C HIS A 180 27.24 -7.57 -10.48
N GLU A 181 26.07 -6.92 -10.38
CA GLU A 181 25.90 -5.48 -10.64
C GLU A 181 26.78 -4.62 -9.71
N SER A 182 26.93 -5.02 -8.44
CA SER A 182 27.79 -4.31 -7.50
C SER A 182 29.29 -4.44 -7.85
N LEU A 183 29.72 -5.58 -8.41
CA LEU A 183 31.12 -5.77 -8.84
C LEU A 183 31.41 -4.99 -10.12
N GLU A 184 30.44 -4.97 -11.05
CA GLU A 184 30.46 -4.14 -12.26
C GLU A 184 30.62 -2.67 -11.93
N LYS A 185 29.78 -2.14 -11.03
CA LYS A 185 29.86 -0.74 -10.58
C LYS A 185 31.19 -0.38 -9.94
N LYS A 186 31.87 -1.35 -9.33
CA LYS A 186 33.19 -1.17 -8.70
C LYS A 186 34.35 -1.37 -9.67
N GLY A 187 34.08 -1.69 -10.94
CA GLY A 187 35.11 -1.98 -11.94
C GLY A 187 35.89 -3.27 -11.66
N LEU A 188 35.37 -4.15 -10.78
CA LEU A 188 36.07 -5.34 -10.30
C LEU A 188 35.83 -6.59 -11.16
N MET A 189 35.03 -6.48 -12.22
CA MET A 189 34.66 -7.62 -13.09
C MET A 189 35.66 -7.90 -14.20
N TYR A 190 36.52 -6.93 -14.51
CA TYR A 190 37.53 -7.03 -15.56
C TYR A 190 38.96 -7.13 -14.99
N LEU A 191 39.08 -7.45 -13.71
CA LEU A 191 40.37 -7.71 -13.06
C LEU A 191 40.57 -9.24 -12.97
N ASN A 192 41.26 -9.76 -13.99
CA ASN A 192 41.72 -11.14 -14.26
C ASN A 192 40.70 -12.13 -14.82
#